data_AF-A0A931VX23-F1
#
_entry.id   AF-A0A931VX23-F1
#
_cell.length_a   1.000
_cell.length_b   1.000
_cell.length_c   1.000
_cell.angle_alpha   90.00
_cell.angle_beta   90.00
_cell.angle_gamma   90.00
#
_symmetry.space_group_name_H-M   'P 1'
#
loop_
_entity.id
_entity.type
_entity.pdbx_description
1 polymer ?
#
loop_
_entity_poly.entity_id
_entity_poly.type
_entity_poly.pdbx_seq_one_letter_code
_entity_poly.pdbx_strand_id
1 'polypeptide(L)'
;MSTEKFDMLNEDQKSVNQILDRSGRTIDWLSERMHMDYETVRYQLRQAKNYRQDFHERVKEIFKKEGLITSNAEVCSKLKDELIDFSTVLTGTVSIISKSIREKIQDRHLTEDEKKVLKDQLRNQLNRVTDEFNDLLLTIDLR
;
A
#
# COMPACT_ATOMS: atom_id res chain seq x y z
N MET A 1 37.66 -9.29 32.66
CA MET A 1 37.85 -8.30 31.57
C MET A 1 37.91 -9.04 30.25
N SER A 2 37.21 -8.49 29.26
CA SER A 2 37.37 -8.74 27.80
C SER A 2 36.75 -10.07 27.32
N THR A 3 35.77 -10.10 26.41
CA THR A 3 35.19 -9.10 25.52
C THR A 3 33.74 -9.57 25.32
N GLU A 4 32.72 -8.73 25.56
CA GLU A 4 31.32 -9.13 25.32
C GLU A 4 31.16 -9.43 23.82
N LYS A 5 31.14 -10.73 23.49
CA LYS A 5 30.71 -11.20 22.20
C LYS A 5 29.20 -11.02 22.19
N PHE A 6 28.72 -10.09 21.38
CA PHE A 6 27.34 -10.03 20.97
C PHE A 6 26.99 -11.39 20.36
N ASP A 7 26.30 -12.25 21.10
CA ASP A 7 25.63 -13.40 20.49
C ASP A 7 24.72 -12.83 19.40
N MET A 8 24.94 -13.30 18.17
CA MET A 8 24.34 -12.75 16.96
C MET A 8 22.82 -12.67 17.14
N LEU A 9 22.31 -11.46 17.38
CA LEU A 9 20.88 -11.20 17.27
C LEU A 9 20.45 -11.73 15.92
N ASN A 10 19.37 -12.50 15.87
CA ASN A 10 18.86 -12.93 14.59
C ASN A 10 18.34 -11.71 13.81
N GLU A 11 18.20 -11.85 12.50
CA GLU A 11 17.86 -10.72 11.62
C GLU A 11 16.53 -10.06 12.01
N ASP A 12 15.60 -10.83 12.58
CA ASP A 12 14.31 -10.33 13.06
C ASP A 12 14.44 -9.48 14.33
N GLN A 13 15.27 -9.87 15.30
CA GLN A 13 15.61 -9.05 16.47
C GLN A 13 16.28 -7.75 16.04
N LYS A 14 17.22 -7.83 15.09
CA LYS A 14 17.91 -6.64 14.56
C LYS A 14 16.92 -5.70 13.88
N SER A 15 16.04 -6.23 13.02
CA SER A 15 15.01 -5.46 12.32
C SER A 15 14.09 -4.73 13.29
N VAL A 16 13.63 -5.42 14.34
CA VAL A 16 12.75 -4.81 15.35
C VAL A 16 13.45 -3.70 16.12
N ASN A 17 14.69 -3.92 16.59
CA ASN A 17 15.45 -2.90 17.29
C ASN A 17 15.72 -1.69 16.38
N GLN A 18 16.04 -1.91 15.10
CA GLN A 18 16.25 -0.84 14.12
C GLN A 18 14.99 0.01 13.90
N ILE A 19 13.81 -0.60 13.87
CA ILE A 19 12.54 0.15 13.72
C ILE A 19 12.23 0.98 14.97
N LEU A 20 12.45 0.43 16.17
CA LEU A 20 12.31 1.17 17.43
C LEU A 20 13.25 2.37 17.49
N ASP A 21 14.53 2.12 17.23
CA ASP A 21 15.57 3.15 17.28
C ASP A 21 15.28 4.26 16.24
N ARG A 22 14.91 3.89 14.99
CA ARG A 22 14.54 4.85 13.93
C ARG A 22 13.29 5.67 14.27
N SER A 23 12.33 5.07 14.96
CA SER A 23 11.07 5.73 15.33
C SER A 23 11.15 6.49 16.67
N GLY A 24 12.31 6.49 17.34
CA GLY A 24 12.50 7.11 18.65
C GLY A 24 11.68 6.44 19.76
N ARG A 25 11.29 5.17 19.56
CA ARG A 25 10.47 4.40 20.51
C ARG A 25 11.38 3.57 21.40
N THR A 26 11.04 3.50 22.68
CA THR A 26 11.81 2.75 23.67
C THR A 26 11.28 1.33 23.83
N ILE A 27 12.07 0.48 24.47
CA ILE A 27 11.63 -0.86 24.89
C ILE A 27 10.45 -0.75 25.87
N ASP A 28 10.44 0.26 26.75
CA ASP A 28 9.31 0.54 27.66
C ASP A 28 8.01 0.78 26.87
N TRP A 29 8.07 1.63 25.84
CA TRP A 29 6.91 1.90 25.00
C TRP A 29 6.37 0.64 24.32
N LEU A 30 7.26 -0.21 23.79
CA LEU A 30 6.84 -1.47 23.17
C LEU A 30 6.24 -2.42 24.22
N SER A 31 6.80 -2.45 25.42
CA SER A 31 6.31 -3.25 26.55
C SER A 31 4.89 -2.89 26.95
N GLU A 32 4.60 -1.60 27.07
CA GLU A 32 3.25 -1.10 27.34
C GLU A 32 2.24 -1.52 26.27
N ARG A 33 2.63 -1.41 24.99
CA ARG A 33 1.76 -1.77 23.86
C ARG A 33 1.59 -3.28 23.66
N MET A 34 2.55 -4.07 24.13
CA MET A 34 2.45 -5.53 24.15
C MET A 34 1.71 -6.05 25.40
N HIS A 35 1.46 -5.20 26.39
CA HIS A 35 1.00 -5.59 27.73
C HIS A 35 1.89 -6.68 28.33
N MET A 36 3.21 -6.48 28.22
CA MET A 36 4.22 -7.40 28.73
C MET A 36 5.17 -6.67 29.69
N ASP A 37 5.85 -7.44 30.52
CA ASP A 37 6.87 -6.91 31.43
C ASP A 37 8.12 -6.47 30.67
N TYR A 38 8.72 -5.36 31.11
CA TYR A 38 9.86 -4.73 30.46
C TYR A 38 11.05 -5.69 30.31
N GLU A 39 11.39 -6.43 31.37
CA GLU A 39 12.55 -7.33 31.33
C GLU A 39 12.30 -8.50 30.37
N THR A 40 11.04 -8.92 30.22
CA THR A 40 10.67 -9.94 29.22
C THR A 40 10.89 -9.42 27.80
N VAL A 41 10.45 -8.20 27.49
CA VAL A 41 10.65 -7.57 26.16
C VAL A 41 12.12 -7.30 25.91
N ARG A 42 12.83 -6.73 26.89
CA ARG A 42 14.26 -6.46 26.83
C ARG A 42 15.07 -7.73 26.60
N TYR A 43 14.76 -8.81 27.32
CA TYR A 43 15.40 -10.10 27.13
C TYR A 43 15.19 -10.62 25.70
N GLN A 44 13.94 -10.60 25.20
CA GLN A 44 13.64 -11.02 23.83
C GLN A 44 14.40 -10.22 22.77
N LEU A 45 14.60 -8.91 22.98
CA LEU A 45 15.24 -8.04 21.99
C LEU A 45 16.76 -7.97 22.07
N ARG A 46 17.36 -8.27 23.22
CA ARG A 46 18.79 -8.02 23.47
C ARG A 46 19.59 -9.26 23.84
N GLN A 47 18.95 -10.31 24.37
CA GLN A 47 19.67 -11.44 24.98
C GLN A 47 19.11 -12.82 24.58
N ALA A 48 17.89 -12.91 24.04
CA ALA A 48 17.27 -14.18 23.71
C ALA A 48 18.01 -14.85 22.55
N LYS A 49 18.67 -15.98 22.86
CA LYS A 49 19.33 -16.82 21.86
C LYS A 49 18.36 -17.40 20.83
N ASN A 50 17.14 -17.70 21.27
CA ASN A 50 16.03 -18.11 20.42
C ASN A 50 14.93 -17.05 20.52
N TYR A 51 14.98 -16.06 19.63
CA TYR A 51 13.92 -15.07 19.52
C TYR A 51 12.60 -15.75 19.18
N ARG A 52 11.57 -15.53 19.99
CA ARG A 52 10.32 -16.24 19.78
C ARG A 52 9.52 -15.60 18.64
N GLN A 53 9.05 -16.44 17.72
CA GLN A 53 8.29 -15.97 16.55
C GLN A 53 6.96 -15.34 16.95
N ASP A 54 6.27 -15.89 17.94
CA ASP A 54 5.01 -15.36 18.49
C ASP A 54 5.19 -13.94 19.06
N PHE A 55 6.34 -13.67 19.66
CA PHE A 55 6.72 -12.34 20.11
C PHE A 55 6.98 -11.40 18.91
N HIS A 56 7.74 -11.85 17.91
CA HIS A 56 8.05 -11.05 16.73
C HIS A 56 6.81 -10.58 15.95
N GLU A 57 5.85 -11.48 15.71
CA GLU A 57 4.64 -11.15 14.96
C GLU A 57 3.80 -10.10 15.69
N ARG A 58 3.67 -10.21 17.02
CA ARG A 58 2.97 -9.21 17.83
C ARG A 58 3.64 -7.84 17.77
N VAL A 59 4.98 -7.79 17.71
CA VAL A 59 5.73 -6.54 17.55
C VAL A 59 5.48 -5.92 16.17
N LYS A 60 5.47 -6.72 15.09
CA LYS A 60 5.18 -6.23 13.73
C LYS A 60 3.77 -5.67 13.62
N GLU A 61 2.79 -6.30 14.26
CA GLU A 61 1.41 -5.79 14.28
C GLU A 61 1.32 -4.42 14.94
N ILE A 62 2.01 -4.23 16.07
CA ILE A 62 2.08 -2.94 16.75
C ILE A 62 2.78 -1.91 15.85
N PHE A 63 3.91 -2.26 15.24
CA PHE A 63 4.61 -1.35 14.34
C PHE A 63 3.78 -0.99 13.10
N LYS A 64 2.97 -1.90 12.55
CA LYS A 64 2.06 -1.59 11.45
C LYS A 64 0.90 -0.69 11.89
N LYS A 65 0.27 -0.98 13.04
CA LYS A 65 -0.82 -0.16 13.61
C LYS A 65 -0.37 1.26 13.93
N GLU A 66 0.88 1.41 14.35
CA GLU A 66 1.50 2.69 14.68
C GLU A 66 2.20 3.33 13.47
N GLY A 67 2.08 2.74 12.26
CA GLY A 67 2.63 3.26 11.00
C GLY A 67 4.16 3.20 10.86
N LEU A 68 4.85 2.48 11.75
CA LEU A 68 6.30 2.39 11.87
C LEU A 68 6.95 1.42 10.88
N ILE A 69 6.19 0.44 10.36
CA ILE A 69 6.58 -0.34 9.19
C ILE A 69 5.68 0.07 8.02
N THR A 70 6.23 0.84 7.09
CA THR A 70 5.64 1.21 5.80
C THR A 70 6.77 1.23 4.77
N SER A 71 7.17 0.09 4.21
CA SER A 71 8.24 0.14 3.20
C SER A 71 7.69 0.73 1.90
N ASN A 72 8.36 1.72 1.31
CA ASN A 72 7.95 2.31 0.03
C ASN A 72 7.86 1.23 -1.07
N ALA A 73 8.69 0.19 -1.01
CA ALA A 73 8.60 -0.95 -1.92
C ALA A 73 7.30 -1.75 -1.74
N GLU A 74 6.86 -1.99 -0.51
CA GLU A 74 5.58 -2.63 -0.21
C GLU A 74 4.40 -1.72 -0.56
N VAL A 75 4.50 -0.42 -0.31
CA VAL A 75 3.49 0.58 -0.71
C VAL A 75 3.37 0.62 -2.24
N CYS A 76 4.48 0.74 -2.96
CA CYS A 76 4.48 0.70 -4.43
C CYS A 76 4.00 -0.64 -4.98
N SER A 77 4.31 -1.77 -4.32
CA SER A 77 3.80 -3.08 -4.73
C SER A 77 2.28 -3.15 -4.59
N LYS A 78 1.72 -2.68 -3.47
CA LYS A 78 0.26 -2.64 -3.26
C LYS A 78 -0.42 -1.69 -4.23
N LEU A 79 0.13 -0.50 -4.44
CA LEU A 79 -0.39 0.46 -5.42
C LEU A 79 -0.36 -0.13 -6.84
N LYS A 80 0.66 -0.91 -7.19
CA LYS A 80 0.72 -1.60 -8.48
C LYS A 80 -0.43 -2.62 -8.62
N ASP A 81 -0.67 -3.43 -7.60
CA ASP A 81 -1.74 -4.44 -7.62
C ASP A 81 -3.12 -3.75 -7.68
N GLU A 82 -3.32 -2.69 -6.91
CA GLU A 82 -4.53 -1.86 -6.95
C GLU A 82 -4.76 -1.22 -8.34
N LEU A 83 -3.70 -0.77 -9.02
CA LEU A 83 -3.80 -0.23 -10.39
C LEU A 83 -4.20 -1.31 -11.42
N ILE A 84 -3.79 -2.57 -11.23
CA ILE A 84 -4.17 -3.70 -12.08
C ILE A 84 -5.67 -4.02 -11.88
N ASP A 85 -6.12 -4.10 -10.63
CA ASP A 85 -7.53 -4.35 -10.30
C ASP A 85 -8.42 -3.23 -10.84
N PHE A 86 -7.98 -1.99 -10.65
CA PHE A 86 -8.65 -0.81 -11.18
C PHE A 86 -8.75 -0.84 -12.72
N SER A 87 -7.67 -1.21 -13.42
CA SER A 87 -7.68 -1.36 -14.90
C SER A 87 -8.72 -2.39 -15.37
N THR A 88 -8.86 -3.48 -14.61
CA THR A 88 -9.85 -4.53 -14.88
C THR A 88 -11.28 -4.00 -14.73
N VAL A 89 -11.56 -3.26 -13.65
CA VAL A 89 -12.88 -2.63 -13.40
C VAL A 89 -13.21 -1.59 -14.47
N LEU A 90 -12.24 -0.73 -14.81
CA LEU A 90 -12.42 0.29 -15.83
C LEU A 90 -12.73 -0.34 -17.20
N THR A 91 -11.97 -1.36 -17.59
CA THR A 91 -12.18 -2.08 -18.86
C THR A 91 -13.56 -2.73 -18.90
N GLY A 92 -13.98 -3.38 -17.81
CA GLY A 92 -15.31 -3.96 -17.70
C GLY A 92 -16.42 -2.92 -17.85
N THR A 93 -16.27 -1.78 -17.17
CA THR A 93 -17.22 -0.67 -17.21
C THR A 93 -17.32 -0.07 -18.62
N VAL A 94 -16.18 0.20 -19.26
CA VAL A 94 -16.13 0.70 -20.64
C VAL A 94 -16.78 -0.29 -21.61
N SER A 95 -16.58 -1.60 -21.41
CA SER A 95 -17.20 -2.65 -22.22
C SER A 95 -18.73 -2.64 -22.09
N ILE A 96 -19.26 -2.54 -20.87
CA ILE A 96 -20.72 -2.48 -20.61
C ILE A 96 -21.33 -1.22 -21.25
N ILE A 97 -20.72 -0.06 -21.05
CA ILE A 97 -21.19 1.20 -21.64
C ILE A 97 -21.15 1.11 -23.18
N SER A 98 -20.04 0.61 -23.73
CA SER A 98 -19.86 0.45 -25.18
C SER A 98 -20.90 -0.48 -25.78
N LYS A 99 -21.18 -1.61 -25.11
CA LYS A 99 -22.24 -2.54 -25.52
C LYS A 99 -23.61 -1.87 -25.51
N SER A 100 -23.97 -1.19 -24.42
CA SER A 100 -25.24 -0.49 -24.27
C SER A 100 -25.44 0.61 -25.33
N ILE A 101 -24.39 1.40 -25.62
CA ILE A 101 -24.43 2.41 -26.68
C ILE A 101 -24.59 1.73 -28.04
N ARG A 102 -23.79 0.70 -28.34
CA ARG A 102 -23.89 -0.05 -29.61
C ARG A 102 -25.29 -0.60 -29.83
N GLU A 103 -25.86 -1.28 -28.85
CA GLU A 103 -27.23 -1.82 -28.91
C GLU A 103 -28.28 -0.74 -29.20
N LYS A 104 -28.11 0.47 -28.66
CA LYS A 104 -29.04 1.58 -28.89
C LYS A 104 -28.90 2.25 -30.26
N ILE A 105 -27.73 2.16 -30.90
CA ILE A 105 -27.46 2.78 -32.20
C ILE A 105 -27.53 1.81 -33.38
N GLN A 106 -27.41 0.49 -33.13
CA GLN A 106 -27.20 -0.53 -34.17
C GLN A 106 -28.29 -0.54 -35.25
N ASP A 107 -29.53 -0.19 -34.89
CA ASP A 107 -30.66 -0.15 -35.81
C ASP A 107 -31.18 1.27 -36.10
N ARG A 108 -30.43 2.31 -35.71
CA ARG A 108 -30.85 3.72 -35.88
C ARG A 108 -30.15 4.38 -37.06
N HIS A 109 -30.92 5.06 -37.89
CA HIS A 109 -30.40 5.99 -38.89
C HIS A 109 -30.23 7.37 -38.26
N LEU A 110 -29.03 7.62 -37.72
CA LEU A 110 -28.66 8.92 -37.16
C LEU A 110 -28.26 9.89 -38.27
N THR A 111 -28.69 11.15 -38.15
CA THR A 111 -28.21 12.26 -38.97
C THR A 111 -26.73 12.57 -38.66
N GLU A 112 -26.05 13.29 -39.56
CA GLU A 112 -24.65 13.69 -39.32
C GLU A 112 -24.49 14.62 -38.11
N ASP A 113 -25.48 15.48 -37.84
CA ASP A 113 -25.47 16.36 -36.68
C ASP A 113 -25.61 15.55 -35.37
N GLU A 114 -26.51 14.57 -35.32
CA GLU A 114 -26.65 13.68 -34.15
C GLU A 114 -25.38 12.83 -33.92
N LYS A 115 -24.76 12.32 -35.00
CA LYS A 115 -23.47 11.62 -34.90
C LYS A 115 -22.39 12.52 -34.35
N LYS A 116 -22.34 13.78 -34.79
CA LYS A 116 -21.36 14.77 -34.31
C LYS A 116 -21.54 15.02 -32.81
N VAL A 117 -22.77 15.28 -32.36
CA VAL A 117 -23.07 15.50 -30.94
C VAL A 117 -22.65 14.29 -30.08
N LEU A 118 -22.98 13.07 -30.49
CA LEU A 118 -22.59 11.87 -29.75
C LEU A 118 -21.07 11.66 -29.71
N LYS A 119 -20.38 11.89 -30.84
CA LYS A 119 -18.91 11.81 -30.90
C LYS A 119 -18.26 12.84 -29.97
N ASP A 120 -18.76 14.07 -29.95
CA ASP A 120 -18.21 15.13 -29.11
C ASP A 120 -18.48 14.85 -27.62
N GLN A 121 -19.65 14.32 -27.27
CA GLN A 121 -19.94 13.87 -25.91
C GLN A 121 -19.00 12.74 -25.47
N LEU A 122 -18.77 11.73 -26.32
CA LEU A 122 -17.83 10.64 -26.04
C LEU A 122 -16.39 11.14 -25.87
N ARG A 123 -15.95 12.08 -26.73
CA ARG A 123 -14.64 12.73 -26.61
C ARG A 123 -14.50 13.50 -25.31
N ASN A 124 -15.53 14.25 -24.90
CA ASN A 124 -15.49 15.00 -23.64
C ASN A 124 -15.38 14.08 -22.43
N GLN A 125 -16.09 12.93 -22.43
CA GLN A 125 -15.94 11.95 -21.35
C GLN A 125 -14.55 11.31 -21.35
N LEU A 126 -14.01 10.99 -22.53
CA LEU A 126 -12.63 10.47 -22.64
C LEU A 126 -11.60 11.47 -22.09
N ASN A 127 -11.74 12.74 -22.45
CA ASN A 127 -10.85 13.79 -21.96
C ASN A 127 -10.90 13.90 -20.44
N ARG A 128 -12.11 13.94 -19.83
CA ARG A 128 -12.24 13.97 -18.37
C ARG A 128 -11.56 12.80 -17.68
N VAL A 129 -11.76 11.58 -18.19
CA VAL A 129 -11.10 10.38 -17.63
C VAL A 129 -9.57 10.49 -17.78
N THR A 130 -9.10 11.00 -18.92
CA THR A 130 -7.68 11.21 -19.18
C THR A 130 -7.08 12.27 -18.25
N ASP A 131 -7.81 13.36 -17.99
CA ASP A 131 -7.39 14.44 -17.11
C ASP A 131 -7.22 13.94 -15.66
N GLU A 132 -8.14 13.11 -15.15
CA GLU A 132 -8.01 12.48 -13.82
C GLU A 132 -6.75 11.60 -13.72
N PHE A 133 -6.39 10.86 -14.79
CA PHE A 133 -5.13 10.11 -14.81
C PHE A 133 -3.91 11.02 -14.90
N ASN A 134 -3.99 12.11 -15.67
CA ASN A 134 -2.91 13.08 -15.74
C ASN A 134 -2.67 13.74 -14.39
N ASP A 135 -3.72 14.07 -13.64
CA ASP A 135 -3.60 14.61 -12.28
C ASP A 135 -2.94 13.60 -11.32
N LEU A 136 -3.26 12.31 -11.45
CA LEU A 136 -2.56 11.25 -10.71
C LEU A 136 -1.08 11.15 -11.09
N LEU A 137 -0.75 11.24 -12.38
CA LEU A 137 0.64 11.25 -12.86
C LEU A 137 1.40 12.47 -12.32
N LEU A 138 0.80 13.66 -12.39
CA LEU A 138 1.36 14.88 -11.84
C LEU A 138 1.54 14.78 -10.32
N THR A 139 0.62 14.13 -9.59
CA THR A 139 0.75 13.89 -8.15
C THR A 139 1.96 13.00 -7.82
N ILE A 140 2.30 12.06 -8.70
CA ILE A 140 3.51 11.23 -8.57
C ILE A 140 4.77 12.04 -8.88
N ASP A 141 4.70 12.92 -9.88
CA ASP A 141 5.83 13.73 -10.37
C ASP A 141 6.08 15.02 -9.58
N LEU A 142 5.13 15.47 -8.76
CA LEU A 142 5.26 16.63 -7.87
C LEU A 142 6.27 16.33 -6.75
N ARG A 143 7.54 16.63 -7.06
CA ARG A 143 8.61 16.94 -6.11
C ARG A 143 9.01 18.40 -6.24
#